data_AF-A0AAQ3QLV6-F1
#
_entry.id   AF-A0AAQ3QLV6-F1
#
_cell.length_a   1.000
_cell.length_b   1.000
_cell.length_c   1.000
_cell.angle_alpha   90.00
_cell.angle_beta   90.00
_cell.angle_gamma   90.00
#
_symmetry.space_group_name_H-M   'P 1'
#
loop_
_entity.id
_entity.type
_entity.pdbx_description
1 polymer ?
#
loop_
_entity_poly.entity_id
_entity_poly.type
_entity_poly.pdbx_seq_one_letter_code
_entity_poly.pdbx_strand_id
1 'polypeptide(L)'
;MAEHLASIFGTEKDRVNCPFYFKIGACRHGDRCSRLHNRPTISPTLLLSNMYQRPDMITPGVDAQGQPIDPRKIQEHFEDFYEDIFEELGKFGEIESLNVCDNLADHMIGNVYIQYREEDHAAAAMRALQGRFYSGRPIIVDFSPVTDFREATCRQYEENSCNRGGYCNFMHVKQIGRELRRKLFGRYRRSGTRRSRSRSHSPSPYHKRGSRDHDRGDYRDRSDYYDNGRRSGDRHGNYDRDGGRRRHGSPRRTKSPVREGSEERRARIEQWNREKEEKHG
;
A
#
# COMPACT_ATOMS: atom_id res chain seq x y z
N MET A 1 -9.14 -7.76 -36.16
CA MET A 1 -10.49 -7.95 -35.56
C MET A 1 -10.44 -8.15 -34.04
N ALA A 2 -9.50 -8.93 -33.49
CA ALA A 2 -9.38 -9.13 -32.05
C ALA A 2 -9.05 -7.84 -31.25
N GLU A 3 -8.16 -6.98 -31.75
CA GLU A 3 -7.80 -5.71 -31.08
C GLU A 3 -8.96 -4.69 -31.02
N HIS A 4 -9.84 -4.72 -32.01
CA HIS A 4 -11.01 -3.83 -32.05
C HIS A 4 -12.13 -4.31 -31.11
N LEU A 5 -12.18 -5.62 -30.78
CA LEU A 5 -13.10 -6.16 -29.79
C LEU A 5 -12.56 -5.97 -28.36
N ALA A 6 -11.24 -6.12 -28.16
CA ALA A 6 -10.57 -5.84 -26.90
C ALA A 6 -10.66 -4.36 -26.47
N SER A 7 -10.73 -3.43 -27.42
CA SER A 7 -10.94 -2.00 -27.15
C SER A 7 -12.40 -1.62 -26.89
N ILE A 8 -13.34 -2.54 -27.11
CA ILE A 8 -14.78 -2.34 -26.84
C ILE A 8 -15.16 -2.98 -25.52
N PHE A 9 -14.66 -4.19 -25.21
CA PHE A 9 -15.01 -4.94 -24.02
C PHE A 9 -14.66 -4.17 -22.74
N GLY A 10 -15.64 -3.93 -21.87
CA GLY A 10 -15.44 -3.21 -20.61
C GLY A 10 -15.35 -1.68 -20.73
N THR A 11 -15.55 -1.11 -21.93
CA THR A 11 -15.62 0.34 -22.15
C THR A 11 -17.06 0.81 -22.38
N GLU A 12 -17.29 2.13 -22.34
CA GLU A 12 -18.62 2.70 -22.62
C GLU A 12 -19.16 2.41 -24.03
N LYS A 13 -18.30 1.90 -24.92
CA LYS A 13 -18.64 1.47 -26.28
C LYS A 13 -19.26 0.07 -26.32
N ASP A 14 -19.12 -0.71 -25.25
CA ASP A 14 -19.81 -1.99 -25.11
C ASP A 14 -21.31 -1.73 -24.90
N ARG A 15 -22.11 -2.11 -25.90
CA ARG A 15 -23.57 -1.95 -25.86
C ARG A 15 -24.27 -3.07 -25.08
N VAL A 16 -23.56 -4.15 -24.76
CA VAL A 16 -24.11 -5.35 -24.12
C VAL A 16 -23.80 -5.33 -22.63
N ASN A 17 -22.53 -5.11 -22.26
CA ASN A 17 -22.11 -5.14 -20.87
C ASN A 17 -22.25 -3.78 -20.18
N CYS A 18 -22.54 -3.80 -18.88
CA CYS A 18 -22.54 -2.60 -18.08
C CYS A 18 -21.10 -2.16 -17.78
N PRO A 19 -20.64 -1.00 -18.29
CA PRO A 19 -19.27 -0.54 -18.07
C PRO A 19 -19.01 -0.24 -16.60
N PHE A 20 -20.02 0.25 -15.86
CA PHE A 20 -19.88 0.55 -14.44
C PHE A 20 -19.71 -0.73 -13.61
N TYR A 21 -20.51 -1.76 -13.88
CA TYR A 21 -20.34 -3.02 -13.16
C TYR A 21 -18.99 -3.67 -13.47
N PHE A 22 -18.56 -3.65 -14.73
CA PHE A 22 -17.27 -4.21 -15.12
C PHE A 22 -16.08 -3.47 -14.45
N LYS A 23 -16.10 -2.13 -14.45
CA LYS A 23 -14.99 -1.32 -13.91
C LYS A 23 -15.02 -1.17 -12.41
N ILE A 24 -16.20 -1.04 -11.82
CA ILE A 24 -16.39 -0.66 -10.41
C ILE A 24 -16.80 -1.88 -9.57
N GLY A 25 -17.36 -2.92 -10.17
CA GLY A 25 -17.96 -4.06 -9.46
C GLY A 25 -19.33 -3.75 -8.87
N ALA A 26 -19.83 -2.52 -9.05
CA ALA A 26 -21.11 -2.05 -8.54
C ALA A 26 -21.84 -1.19 -9.57
N CYS A 27 -23.17 -1.28 -9.58
CA CYS A 27 -24.03 -0.51 -10.48
C CYS A 27 -25.23 0.03 -9.71
N ARG A 28 -25.56 1.31 -9.93
CA ARG A 28 -26.71 1.97 -9.30
C ARG A 28 -28.06 1.31 -9.57
N HIS A 29 -28.17 0.56 -10.67
CA HIS A 29 -29.41 -0.11 -11.04
C HIS A 29 -29.50 -1.54 -10.48
N GLY A 30 -28.41 -2.07 -9.90
CA GLY A 30 -28.37 -3.45 -9.40
C GLY A 30 -28.82 -4.46 -10.47
N ASP A 31 -29.66 -5.42 -10.09
CA ASP A 31 -30.19 -6.42 -11.02
C ASP A 31 -31.24 -5.86 -12.00
N ARG A 32 -31.71 -4.63 -11.82
CA ARG A 32 -32.62 -3.95 -12.76
C ARG A 32 -31.89 -3.20 -13.88
N CYS A 33 -30.57 -3.39 -14.02
CA CYS A 33 -29.82 -2.75 -15.09
C CYS A 33 -30.27 -3.27 -16.46
N SER A 34 -30.41 -2.37 -17.44
CA SER A 34 -30.69 -2.74 -18.83
C SER A 34 -29.50 -3.39 -19.54
N ARG A 35 -28.30 -3.29 -18.95
CA ARG A 35 -27.06 -3.87 -19.46
C ARG A 35 -26.66 -5.08 -18.61
N LEU A 36 -25.92 -6.00 -19.22
CA LEU A 36 -25.52 -7.25 -18.57
C LEU A 36 -24.49 -7.00 -17.45
N HIS A 37 -24.71 -7.62 -16.29
CA HIS A 37 -23.76 -7.72 -15.20
C HIS A 37 -23.14 -9.12 -15.18
N ASN A 38 -21.94 -9.26 -15.73
CA ASN A 38 -21.24 -10.54 -15.75
C ASN A 38 -20.52 -10.77 -14.40
N ARG A 39 -21.17 -11.49 -13.49
CA ARG A 39 -20.62 -11.88 -12.20
C ARG A 39 -19.61 -13.01 -12.41
N PRO A 40 -18.30 -12.79 -12.18
CA PRO A 40 -17.32 -13.85 -12.35
C PRO A 40 -17.54 -14.95 -11.31
N THR A 41 -17.37 -16.20 -11.72
CA THR A 41 -17.46 -17.35 -10.80
C THR A 41 -16.20 -17.52 -9.95
N ILE A 42 -15.08 -17.01 -10.43
CA ILE A 42 -13.77 -16.98 -9.77
C ILE A 42 -13.11 -15.66 -10.18
N SER A 43 -12.55 -14.93 -9.21
CA SER A 43 -11.80 -13.69 -9.43
C SER A 43 -10.78 -13.53 -8.30
N PRO A 44 -9.62 -12.91 -8.55
CA PRO A 44 -8.69 -12.53 -7.48
C PRO A 44 -9.26 -11.44 -6.56
N THR A 45 -10.32 -10.74 -6.99
CA THR A 45 -10.94 -9.64 -6.25
C THR A 45 -12.29 -10.06 -5.65
N LEU A 46 -12.44 -9.84 -4.35
CA LEU A 46 -13.69 -9.97 -3.60
C LEU A 46 -14.30 -8.60 -3.30
N LEU A 47 -15.62 -8.57 -3.24
CA LEU A 47 -16.43 -7.46 -2.78
C LEU A 47 -17.24 -7.91 -1.56
N LEU A 48 -17.04 -7.21 -0.43
CA LEU A 48 -17.93 -7.29 0.73
C LEU A 48 -18.89 -6.10 0.68
N SER A 49 -20.16 -6.38 0.45
CA SER A 49 -21.17 -5.33 0.27
C SER A 49 -21.63 -4.76 1.61
N ASN A 50 -21.63 -3.43 1.74
CA ASN A 50 -22.13 -2.71 2.92
C ASN A 50 -21.54 -3.20 4.26
N MET A 51 -20.25 -3.56 4.25
CA MET A 51 -19.55 -4.14 5.39
C MET A 51 -19.13 -3.05 6.39
N TYR A 52 -18.57 -1.94 5.88
CA TYR A 52 -18.18 -0.81 6.72
C TYR A 52 -19.38 0.07 7.06
N GLN A 53 -19.77 0.11 8.32
CA GLN A 53 -20.80 0.99 8.83
C GLN A 53 -20.14 2.24 9.41
N ARG A 54 -20.36 3.38 8.75
CA ARG A 54 -19.91 4.65 9.30
C ARG A 54 -20.85 5.03 10.46
N PRO A 55 -20.34 5.43 11.64
CA PRO A 55 -21.19 5.92 12.72
C PRO A 55 -22.00 7.18 12.35
N ASP A 56 -21.53 7.93 11.33
CA ASP A 56 -22.18 9.10 10.74
C ASP A 56 -23.04 8.76 9.51
N MET A 57 -23.73 7.62 9.50
CA MET A 57 -24.44 7.16 8.29
C MET A 57 -25.56 8.11 7.83
N ILE A 58 -26.14 8.89 8.73
CA ILE A 58 -27.30 9.75 8.46
C ILE A 58 -26.87 11.19 8.19
N THR A 59 -25.95 11.74 9.00
CA THR A 59 -25.49 13.13 8.89
C THR A 59 -23.98 13.20 9.14
N PRO A 60 -23.18 13.81 8.24
CA PRO A 60 -21.74 13.96 8.42
C PRO A 60 -21.42 14.71 9.73
N GLY A 61 -20.60 14.11 10.59
CA GLY A 61 -20.16 14.70 11.85
C GLY A 61 -21.17 14.59 12.99
N VAL A 62 -22.21 13.76 12.88
CA VAL A 62 -23.22 13.55 13.93
C VAL A 62 -23.56 12.07 14.02
N ASP A 63 -23.55 11.52 15.23
CA ASP A 63 -23.91 10.13 15.49
C ASP A 63 -25.41 9.87 15.23
N ALA A 64 -25.82 8.59 15.28
CA ALA A 64 -27.22 8.20 15.18
C ALA A 64 -28.12 8.81 16.29
N GLN A 65 -27.52 9.39 17.34
CA GLN A 65 -28.18 10.07 18.45
C GLN A 65 -28.16 11.62 18.33
N GLY A 66 -27.61 12.17 17.24
CA GLY A 66 -27.52 13.62 16.99
C GLY A 66 -26.40 14.36 17.73
N GLN A 67 -25.42 13.67 18.31
CA GLN A 67 -24.23 14.26 18.91
C GLN A 67 -23.07 14.42 17.92
N PRO A 68 -22.35 15.56 17.97
CA PRO A 68 -21.21 15.77 17.09
C PRO A 68 -20.08 14.79 17.40
N ILE A 69 -19.72 13.94 16.44
CA ILE A 69 -18.57 13.04 16.61
C ILE A 69 -17.30 13.78 16.17
N ASP A 70 -16.29 13.75 17.03
CA ASP A 70 -14.96 14.25 16.68
C ASP A 70 -14.41 13.45 15.48
N PRO A 71 -13.97 14.11 14.39
CA PRO A 71 -13.37 13.44 13.22
C PRO A 71 -12.23 12.50 13.57
N ARG A 72 -11.53 12.72 14.70
CA ARG A 72 -10.48 11.82 15.18
C ARG A 72 -11.02 10.46 15.60
N LYS A 73 -12.15 10.42 16.30
CA LYS A 73 -12.79 9.17 16.74
C LYS A 73 -13.32 8.37 15.55
N ILE A 74 -13.82 9.06 14.52
CA ILE A 74 -14.28 8.42 13.28
C ILE A 74 -13.11 7.78 12.53
N GLN A 75 -11.94 8.43 12.55
CA GLN A 75 -10.73 7.88 11.96
C GLN A 75 -10.21 6.68 12.76
N GLU A 76 -10.18 6.76 14.09
CA GLU A 76 -9.79 5.63 14.97
C GLU A 76 -10.69 4.41 14.74
N HIS A 77 -12.02 4.57 14.75
CA HIS A 77 -12.96 3.49 14.47
C HIS A 77 -12.77 2.89 13.07
N PHE A 78 -12.39 3.71 12.08
CA PHE A 78 -12.08 3.22 10.74
C PHE A 78 -10.77 2.42 10.71
N GLU A 79 -9.76 2.87 11.42
CA GLU A 79 -8.46 2.20 11.52
C GLU A 79 -8.57 0.87 12.24
N ASP A 80 -9.33 0.81 13.33
CA ASP A 80 -9.65 -0.42 14.06
C ASP A 80 -10.37 -1.43 13.15
N PHE A 81 -11.41 -0.98 12.44
CA PHE A 81 -12.13 -1.80 11.45
C PHE A 81 -11.19 -2.31 10.35
N TYR A 82 -10.30 -1.45 9.84
CA TYR A 82 -9.37 -1.82 8.78
C TYR A 82 -8.34 -2.84 9.26
N GLU A 83 -7.82 -2.70 10.48
CA GLU A 83 -6.89 -3.68 11.08
C GLU A 83 -7.56 -5.03 11.28
N ASP A 84 -8.77 -5.07 11.84
CA ASP A 84 -9.55 -6.29 12.08
C ASP A 84 -9.83 -7.07 10.78
N ILE A 85 -10.34 -6.37 9.75
CA ILE A 85 -10.61 -6.96 8.43
C ILE A 85 -9.31 -7.43 7.76
N PHE A 86 -8.23 -6.64 7.83
CA PHE A 86 -6.96 -7.02 7.22
C PHE A 86 -6.35 -8.26 7.88
N GLU A 87 -6.43 -8.37 9.21
CA GLU A 87 -5.91 -9.53 9.94
C GLU A 87 -6.75 -10.79 9.70
N GLU A 88 -8.08 -10.70 9.69
CA GLU A 88 -8.95 -11.83 9.36
C GLU A 88 -8.72 -12.33 7.93
N LEU A 89 -8.65 -11.41 6.96
CA LEU A 89 -8.48 -11.75 5.55
C LEU A 89 -7.07 -12.24 5.20
N GLY A 90 -6.06 -11.75 5.94
CA GLY A 90 -4.67 -12.17 5.79
C GLY A 90 -4.41 -13.63 6.19
N LYS A 91 -5.36 -14.27 6.89
CA LYS A 91 -5.29 -15.72 7.23
C LYS A 91 -5.47 -16.62 6.00
N PHE A 92 -6.19 -16.13 4.98
CA PHE A 92 -6.51 -16.91 3.78
C PHE A 92 -5.46 -16.76 2.67
N GLY A 93 -4.74 -15.64 2.62
CA GLY A 93 -3.72 -15.41 1.60
C GLY A 93 -3.11 -14.01 1.65
N GLU A 94 -2.15 -13.78 0.75
CA GLU A 94 -1.49 -12.48 0.60
C GLU A 94 -2.44 -11.47 -0.08
N ILE A 95 -2.76 -10.40 0.65
CA ILE A 95 -3.60 -9.30 0.17
C ILE A 95 -2.71 -8.30 -0.57
N GLU A 96 -3.00 -8.07 -1.84
CA GLU A 96 -2.33 -7.07 -2.66
C GLU A 96 -2.91 -5.67 -2.40
N SER A 97 -4.23 -5.55 -2.40
CA SER A 97 -4.95 -4.29 -2.18
C SER A 97 -6.20 -4.49 -1.33
N LEU A 98 -6.41 -3.60 -0.37
CA LEU A 98 -7.63 -3.53 0.44
C LEU A 98 -8.17 -2.10 0.41
N ASN A 99 -9.33 -1.91 -0.22
CA ASN A 99 -9.96 -0.60 -0.42
C ASN A 99 -11.34 -0.57 0.23
N VAL A 100 -11.58 0.41 1.10
CA VAL A 100 -12.88 0.62 1.74
C VAL A 100 -13.54 1.86 1.14
N CYS A 101 -14.79 1.72 0.70
CA CYS A 101 -15.55 2.80 0.08
C CYS A 101 -16.31 3.62 1.12
N ASP A 102 -16.13 4.93 1.01
CA ASP A 102 -16.78 5.98 1.79
C ASP A 102 -17.87 6.69 0.97
N ASN A 103 -18.39 6.01 -0.05
CA ASN A 103 -19.47 6.53 -0.89
C ASN A 103 -20.75 6.71 -0.07
N LEU A 104 -21.55 7.71 -0.45
CA LEU A 104 -22.90 7.92 0.09
C LEU A 104 -23.98 7.22 -0.76
N ALA A 105 -23.59 6.67 -1.91
CA ALA A 105 -24.52 6.04 -2.83
C ALA A 105 -24.84 4.61 -2.37
N ASP A 106 -26.12 4.22 -2.37
CA ASP A 106 -26.60 2.92 -1.85
C ASP A 106 -25.88 1.70 -2.46
N HIS A 107 -25.45 1.80 -3.72
CA HIS A 107 -24.77 0.72 -4.42
C HIS A 107 -23.27 0.58 -4.10
N MET A 108 -22.68 1.54 -3.39
CA MET A 108 -21.24 1.56 -3.04
C MET A 108 -20.96 1.86 -1.57
N ILE A 109 -21.96 2.27 -0.80
CA ILE A 109 -21.80 2.62 0.61
C ILE A 109 -21.28 1.44 1.41
N GLY A 110 -20.17 1.67 2.12
CA GLY A 110 -19.56 0.65 2.99
C GLY A 110 -18.97 -0.56 2.27
N ASN A 111 -18.85 -0.52 0.93
CA ASN A 111 -18.28 -1.63 0.18
C ASN A 111 -16.78 -1.77 0.44
N VAL A 112 -16.34 -2.99 0.69
CA VAL A 112 -14.92 -3.32 0.90
C VAL A 112 -14.46 -4.21 -0.24
N TYR A 113 -13.44 -3.76 -0.95
CA TYR A 113 -12.82 -4.49 -2.04
C TYR A 113 -11.48 -5.05 -1.59
N ILE A 114 -11.27 -6.33 -1.85
CA ILE A 114 -10.08 -7.07 -1.44
C ILE A 114 -9.54 -7.74 -2.68
N GLN A 115 -8.29 -7.46 -3.01
CA GLN A 115 -7.57 -8.14 -4.10
C GLN A 115 -6.48 -9.00 -3.51
N TYR A 116 -6.57 -10.29 -3.78
CA TYR A 116 -5.55 -11.27 -3.44
C TYR A 116 -4.56 -11.42 -4.59
N ARG A 117 -3.35 -11.87 -4.25
CA ARG A 117 -2.33 -12.23 -5.24
C ARG A 117 -2.73 -13.43 -6.11
N GLU A 118 -3.46 -14.38 -5.53
CA GLU A 118 -3.89 -15.62 -6.19
C GLU A 118 -5.40 -15.80 -6.05
N GLU A 119 -6.04 -16.31 -7.10
CA GLU A 119 -7.49 -16.51 -7.16
C GLU A 119 -7.98 -17.59 -6.18
N ASP A 120 -7.15 -18.59 -5.90
CA ASP A 120 -7.45 -19.67 -4.96
C ASP A 120 -7.61 -19.14 -3.53
N HIS A 121 -6.79 -18.17 -3.13
CA HIS A 121 -6.93 -17.48 -1.83
C HIS A 121 -8.24 -16.71 -1.73
N ALA A 122 -8.65 -16.04 -2.81
CA ALA A 122 -9.92 -15.34 -2.88
C ALA A 122 -11.10 -16.32 -2.76
N ALA A 123 -11.04 -17.46 -3.45
CA ALA A 123 -12.08 -18.49 -3.35
C ALA A 123 -12.17 -19.12 -1.96
N ALA A 124 -11.03 -19.36 -1.30
CA ALA A 124 -11.01 -19.84 0.08
C ALA A 124 -11.61 -18.81 1.06
N ALA A 125 -11.22 -17.54 0.91
CA ALA A 125 -11.75 -16.45 1.73
C ALA A 125 -13.26 -16.27 1.52
N MET A 126 -13.76 -16.31 0.28
CA MET A 126 -15.19 -16.23 -0.01
C MET A 126 -15.96 -17.31 0.75
N ARG A 127 -15.57 -18.59 0.61
CA ARG A 127 -16.28 -19.70 1.25
C ARG A 127 -16.26 -19.60 2.78
N ALA A 128 -15.16 -19.09 3.35
CA ALA A 128 -15.03 -18.93 4.79
C ALA A 128 -15.83 -17.74 5.34
N LEU A 129 -16.00 -16.67 4.56
CA LEU A 129 -16.76 -15.48 4.95
C LEU A 129 -18.26 -15.63 4.70
N GLN A 130 -18.64 -16.45 3.72
CA GLN A 130 -20.04 -16.68 3.39
C GLN A 130 -20.77 -17.34 4.57
N GLY A 131 -21.81 -16.66 5.07
CA GLY A 131 -22.59 -17.11 6.23
C GLY A 131 -22.00 -16.71 7.59
N ARG A 132 -20.87 -15.99 7.63
CA ARG A 132 -20.39 -15.35 8.86
C ARG A 132 -21.14 -14.05 9.13
N PHE A 133 -21.08 -13.61 10.39
CA PHE A 133 -21.67 -12.35 10.84
C PHE A 133 -20.58 -11.42 11.32
N TYR A 134 -20.73 -10.14 11.03
CA TYR A 134 -19.90 -9.06 11.54
C TYR A 134 -20.79 -8.01 12.19
N SER A 135 -20.50 -7.65 13.44
CA SER A 135 -21.30 -6.69 14.21
C SER A 135 -22.81 -6.97 14.16
N GLY A 136 -23.20 -8.25 14.24
CA GLY A 136 -24.60 -8.69 14.23
C GLY A 136 -25.28 -8.72 12.86
N ARG A 137 -24.57 -8.44 11.77
CA ARG A 137 -25.11 -8.47 10.39
C ARG A 137 -24.43 -9.56 9.55
N PRO A 138 -25.16 -10.23 8.65
CA PRO A 138 -24.56 -11.22 7.77
C PRO A 138 -23.59 -10.54 6.81
N ILE A 139 -22.42 -11.15 6.61
CA ILE A 139 -21.43 -10.70 5.64
C ILE A 139 -21.88 -11.15 4.25
N ILE A 140 -22.10 -10.20 3.35
CA ILE A 140 -22.43 -10.47 1.95
C ILE A 140 -21.13 -10.36 1.14
N VAL A 141 -20.61 -11.50 0.70
CA VAL A 141 -19.38 -11.61 -0.08
C VAL A 141 -19.68 -12.10 -1.49
N ASP A 142 -19.19 -11.38 -2.49
CA ASP A 142 -19.30 -11.71 -3.90
C ASP A 142 -17.94 -11.56 -4.61
N PHE A 143 -17.75 -12.28 -5.72
CA PHE A 143 -16.59 -12.04 -6.59
C PHE A 143 -16.80 -10.76 -7.39
N SER A 144 -15.76 -9.94 -7.45
CA SER A 144 -15.77 -8.69 -8.19
C SER A 144 -15.01 -8.83 -9.51
N PRO A 145 -15.53 -8.32 -10.64
CA PRO A 145 -14.80 -8.29 -11.91
C PRO A 145 -13.66 -7.25 -11.93
N VAL A 146 -13.53 -6.43 -10.87
CA VAL A 146 -12.56 -5.33 -10.83
C VAL A 146 -11.14 -5.87 -10.78
N THR A 147 -10.36 -5.59 -11.83
CA THR A 147 -8.93 -5.88 -11.89
C THR A 147 -8.08 -4.67 -11.51
N ASP A 148 -8.53 -3.46 -11.91
CA ASP A 148 -7.76 -2.22 -11.77
C ASP A 148 -8.52 -1.18 -10.95
N PHE A 149 -8.11 -0.99 -9.70
CA PHE A 149 -8.69 0.03 -8.83
C PHE A 149 -8.43 1.46 -9.32
N ARG A 150 -7.35 1.68 -10.10
CA ARG A 150 -6.96 3.03 -10.57
C ARG A 150 -7.99 3.66 -11.51
N GLU A 151 -8.71 2.86 -12.29
CA GLU A 151 -9.79 3.35 -13.14
C GLU A 151 -11.11 3.51 -12.38
N ALA A 152 -11.21 2.83 -11.24
CA ALA A 152 -12.44 2.69 -10.51
C ALA A 152 -12.56 3.67 -9.34
N THR A 153 -11.45 4.26 -8.89
CA THR A 153 -11.43 5.34 -7.90
C THR A 153 -11.83 6.70 -8.49
N CYS A 154 -12.50 7.51 -7.69
CA CYS A 154 -12.83 8.88 -8.05
C CYS A 154 -11.62 9.79 -7.87
N ARG A 155 -11.05 10.27 -8.98
CA ARG A 155 -9.91 11.22 -8.94
C ARG A 155 -10.23 12.52 -8.21
N GLN A 156 -11.44 13.04 -8.38
CA GLN A 156 -11.89 14.25 -7.68
C GLN A 156 -11.98 14.03 -6.17
N TYR A 157 -12.32 12.82 -5.72
CA TYR A 157 -12.35 12.51 -4.29
C TYR A 157 -10.94 12.37 -3.71
N GLU A 158 -9.99 11.82 -4.48
CA GLU A 158 -8.57 11.80 -4.10
C GLU A 158 -8.01 13.21 -3.87
N GLU A 159 -8.50 14.19 -4.64
CA GLU A 159 -8.19 15.61 -4.48
C GLU A 159 -9.09 16.34 -3.46
N ASN A 160 -9.97 15.63 -2.75
CA ASN A 160 -10.97 16.17 -1.82
C ASN A 160 -11.93 17.21 -2.44
N SER A 161 -12.18 17.15 -3.75
CA SER A 161 -12.99 18.11 -4.53
C SER A 161 -14.26 17.50 -5.14
N CYS A 162 -14.59 16.25 -4.79
CA CYS A 162 -15.77 15.57 -5.33
C CYS A 162 -17.08 16.12 -4.73
N ASN A 163 -17.79 16.92 -5.52
CA ASN A 163 -19.08 17.50 -5.13
C ASN A 163 -20.30 16.66 -5.55
N ARG A 164 -20.08 15.44 -6.06
CA ARG A 164 -21.16 14.58 -6.58
C ARG A 164 -21.97 13.88 -5.46
N GLY A 165 -21.45 13.84 -4.24
CA GLY A 165 -22.12 13.22 -3.09
C GLY A 165 -22.61 11.78 -3.40
N GLY A 166 -23.88 11.51 -3.13
CA GLY A 166 -24.54 10.22 -3.42
C GLY A 166 -24.74 9.88 -4.90
N TYR A 167 -24.43 10.80 -5.82
CA TYR A 167 -24.53 10.57 -7.27
C TYR A 167 -23.19 10.16 -7.90
N CYS A 168 -22.10 10.11 -7.11
CA CYS A 168 -20.83 9.61 -7.63
C CYS A 168 -20.91 8.10 -7.86
N ASN A 169 -20.55 7.65 -9.06
CA ASN A 169 -20.50 6.23 -9.44
C ASN A 169 -19.07 5.65 -9.39
N PHE A 170 -18.11 6.41 -8.88
CA PHE A 170 -16.71 5.98 -8.70
C PHE A 170 -16.40 5.80 -7.23
N MET A 171 -15.47 4.92 -6.90
CA MET A 171 -15.11 4.59 -5.52
C MET A 171 -14.44 5.78 -4.82
N HIS A 172 -15.02 6.18 -3.70
CA HIS A 172 -14.44 7.13 -2.76
C HIS A 172 -13.66 6.33 -1.73
N VAL A 173 -12.37 6.10 -1.97
CA VAL A 173 -11.58 5.24 -1.08
C VAL A 173 -11.14 6.01 0.15
N LYS A 174 -11.55 5.55 1.34
CA LYS A 174 -11.10 6.11 2.61
C LYS A 174 -9.66 5.67 2.87
N GLN A 175 -8.78 6.63 3.11
CA GLN A 175 -7.37 6.37 3.38
C GLN A 175 -7.14 6.09 4.86
N ILE A 176 -6.32 5.09 5.16
CA ILE A 176 -5.79 4.83 6.50
C ILE A 176 -4.59 5.73 6.80
N GLY A 177 -4.29 5.94 8.08
CA GLY A 177 -3.07 6.59 8.52
C GLY A 177 -1.80 5.97 7.91
N ARG A 178 -0.83 6.81 7.56
CA ARG A 178 0.46 6.36 6.95
C ARG A 178 1.25 5.40 7.86
N GLU A 179 0.99 5.43 9.16
CA GLU A 179 1.61 4.54 10.14
C GLU A 179 0.98 3.15 10.10
N LEU A 180 -0.35 3.07 10.14
CA LEU A 180 -1.09 1.81 10.02
C LEU A 180 -0.80 1.13 8.69
N ARG A 181 -0.79 1.88 7.58
CA ARG A 181 -0.44 1.34 6.25
C ARG A 181 0.95 0.70 6.23
N ARG A 182 1.93 1.33 6.90
CA ARG A 182 3.28 0.77 7.03
C ARG A 182 3.33 -0.44 7.96
N LYS A 183 2.51 -0.48 9.02
CA LYS A 183 2.44 -1.62 9.96
C LYS A 183 1.83 -2.87 9.29
N LEU A 184 0.77 -2.70 8.52
CA LEU A 184 0.03 -3.79 7.86
C LEU A 184 0.77 -4.32 6.64
N PHE A 185 1.05 -3.45 5.65
CA PHE A 185 1.71 -3.86 4.40
C PHE A 185 3.25 -3.90 4.49
N GLY A 186 3.86 -3.26 5.49
CA GLY A 186 5.32 -3.28 5.67
C GLY A 186 5.86 -4.60 6.21
N ARG A 187 5.02 -5.44 6.85
CA ARG A 187 5.40 -6.81 7.24
C ARG A 187 5.71 -7.67 6.01
N TYR A 188 4.92 -7.54 4.94
CA TYR A 188 5.10 -8.27 3.68
C TYR A 188 6.42 -7.88 2.97
N ARG A 189 6.80 -6.59 2.96
CA ARG A 189 8.05 -6.13 2.32
C ARG A 189 9.33 -6.56 3.05
N ARG A 190 9.27 -6.88 4.35
CA ARG A 190 10.43 -7.38 5.09
C ARG A 190 10.71 -8.87 4.85
N SER A 191 9.73 -9.63 4.38
CA SER A 191 9.92 -11.04 4.01
C SER A 191 10.67 -11.18 2.67
N GLY A 192 10.42 -10.29 1.70
CA GLY A 192 11.03 -10.35 0.36
C GLY A 192 12.46 -9.80 0.22
N THR A 193 13.01 -9.07 1.20
CA THR A 193 14.29 -8.34 1.04
C THR A 193 15.44 -8.92 1.88
N ARG A 194 15.32 -10.13 2.40
CA ARG A 194 16.45 -10.85 3.04
C ARG A 194 17.22 -11.78 2.09
N ARG A 195 17.01 -11.68 0.77
CA ARG A 195 17.90 -12.29 -0.21
C ARG A 195 18.96 -11.28 -0.66
N SER A 196 20.18 -11.54 -0.18
CA SER A 196 21.48 -11.18 -0.77
C SER A 196 21.78 -9.68 -1.02
N ARG A 197 22.09 -8.95 0.06
CA ARG A 197 23.17 -7.95 0.04
C ARG A 197 24.07 -8.15 1.25
N SER A 198 24.65 -9.34 1.36
CA SER A 198 25.97 -9.49 1.97
C SER A 198 26.98 -8.76 1.10
N ARG A 199 27.05 -7.43 1.25
CA ARG A 199 28.25 -6.68 0.92
C ARG A 199 29.29 -7.09 1.96
N SER A 200 29.97 -8.19 1.69
CA SER A 200 31.20 -8.56 2.38
C SER A 200 32.17 -7.41 2.17
N HIS A 201 32.30 -6.57 3.19
CA HIS A 201 33.33 -5.57 3.29
C HIS A 201 34.63 -6.32 3.57
N SER A 202 35.26 -6.85 2.53
CA SER A 202 36.60 -7.43 2.64
C SER A 202 37.61 -6.29 2.74
N PRO A 203 38.43 -6.22 3.80
CA PRO A 203 39.49 -5.22 3.92
C PRO A 203 40.54 -5.44 2.83
N SER A 204 40.89 -4.38 2.10
CA SER A 204 41.96 -4.39 1.11
C SER A 204 43.32 -4.69 1.75
N PRO A 205 44.07 -5.72 1.32
CA PRO A 205 45.46 -5.89 1.72
C PRO A 205 46.39 -5.27 0.69
N TYR A 206 47.22 -4.38 1.21
CA TYR A 206 48.40 -3.81 0.62
C TYR A 206 49.43 -4.87 0.12
N HIS A 207 50.11 -4.50 -0.98
CA HIS A 207 51.51 -4.79 -1.35
C HIS A 207 51.94 -6.06 -2.15
N LYS A 208 52.67 -5.75 -3.24
CA LYS A 208 53.97 -6.28 -3.74
C LYS A 208 54.03 -7.46 -4.75
N ARG A 209 54.48 -7.06 -5.96
CA ARG A 209 55.76 -7.45 -6.62
C ARG A 209 55.85 -8.83 -7.34
N GLY A 210 56.18 -8.78 -8.64
CA GLY A 210 57.22 -9.66 -9.22
C GLY A 210 56.83 -10.56 -10.41
N SER A 211 57.44 -10.26 -11.56
CA SER A 211 57.69 -11.04 -12.79
C SER A 211 57.45 -12.56 -12.83
N ARG A 212 56.92 -13.07 -13.95
CA ARG A 212 57.68 -13.61 -15.11
C ARG A 212 56.76 -14.28 -16.15
N ASP A 213 57.00 -13.92 -17.41
CA ASP A 213 57.05 -14.71 -18.65
C ASP A 213 56.11 -15.93 -18.83
N HIS A 214 55.37 -15.96 -19.95
CA HIS A 214 55.49 -17.01 -20.98
C HIS A 214 54.76 -16.61 -22.28
N ASP A 215 55.54 -16.55 -23.35
CA ASP A 215 55.19 -16.42 -24.76
C ASP A 215 54.17 -17.44 -25.28
N ARG A 216 53.29 -16.97 -26.19
CA ARG A 216 53.05 -17.64 -27.48
C ARG A 216 52.27 -16.73 -28.45
N GLY A 217 52.85 -16.45 -29.63
CA GLY A 217 52.17 -15.93 -30.82
C GLY A 217 51.08 -16.90 -31.33
N ASP A 218 50.21 -16.56 -32.28
CA ASP A 218 50.57 -16.25 -33.68
C ASP A 218 49.29 -15.87 -34.48
N TYR A 219 49.29 -14.69 -35.12
CA TYR A 219 48.82 -14.35 -36.49
C TYR A 219 47.35 -14.04 -36.86
N ARG A 220 47.22 -12.79 -37.42
CA ARG A 220 46.57 -12.35 -38.69
C ARG A 220 45.04 -12.54 -38.81
N ASP A 221 44.23 -11.67 -39.42
CA ASP A 221 44.34 -10.43 -40.21
C ASP A 221 42.86 -9.98 -40.39
N ARG A 222 42.52 -8.69 -40.23
CA ARG A 222 41.63 -7.96 -41.15
C ARG A 222 41.50 -6.47 -40.77
N SER A 223 42.16 -5.65 -41.57
CA SER A 223 41.92 -4.21 -41.72
C SER A 223 40.58 -3.99 -42.44
N ASP A 224 39.86 -2.90 -42.12
CA ASP A 224 39.28 -2.00 -43.13
C ASP A 224 38.81 -0.67 -42.50
N TYR A 225 38.96 0.39 -43.29
CA TYR A 225 39.17 1.81 -42.95
C TYR A 225 37.91 2.71 -43.02
N TYR A 226 38.14 3.98 -42.64
CA TYR A 226 37.43 5.26 -42.94
C TYR A 226 36.45 5.77 -41.85
N ASP A 227 36.72 6.84 -41.10
CA ASP A 227 37.05 8.27 -41.39
C ASP A 227 35.81 9.20 -41.50
N ASN A 228 35.97 10.43 -41.00
CA ASN A 228 35.07 11.59 -40.85
C ASN A 228 34.10 11.59 -39.65
N GLY A 229 34.00 12.66 -38.83
CA GLY A 229 34.56 14.00 -38.91
C GLY A 229 33.65 15.02 -38.17
N ARG A 230 34.20 15.65 -37.11
CA ARG A 230 33.96 17.02 -36.60
C ARG A 230 32.55 17.54 -36.20
N ARG A 231 32.41 17.87 -34.90
CA ARG A 231 31.90 19.18 -34.37
C ARG A 231 32.18 19.23 -32.85
N SER A 232 33.28 19.85 -32.40
CA SER A 232 33.42 21.27 -32.00
C SER A 232 32.44 21.70 -30.90
N GLY A 233 32.97 22.01 -29.70
CA GLY A 233 32.18 22.49 -28.57
C GLY A 233 32.95 22.61 -27.25
N ASP A 234 34.12 23.26 -27.28
CA ASP A 234 34.92 23.61 -26.11
C ASP A 234 34.17 24.53 -25.12
N ARG A 235 34.20 24.19 -23.83
CA ARG A 235 34.22 25.20 -22.75
C ARG A 235 34.91 24.65 -21.50
N HIS A 236 36.23 24.83 -21.46
CA HIS A 236 37.00 24.90 -20.23
C HIS A 236 36.94 26.34 -19.66
N GLY A 237 36.82 26.46 -18.34
CA GLY A 237 36.91 27.71 -17.58
C GLY A 237 36.69 27.39 -16.10
N ASN A 238 37.71 26.88 -15.43
CA ASN A 238 38.70 27.62 -14.62
C ASN A 238 38.15 28.00 -13.23
N TYR A 239 39.05 27.79 -12.29
CA TYR A 239 38.93 27.63 -10.86
C TYR A 239 39.13 29.00 -10.18
N ASP A 240 38.80 29.04 -8.89
CA ASP A 240 39.18 30.06 -7.90
C ASP A 240 38.44 31.41 -7.90
N ARG A 241 37.50 31.55 -6.94
CA ARG A 241 37.59 32.65 -5.97
C ARG A 241 36.78 32.41 -4.69
N ASP A 242 37.55 32.27 -3.61
CA ASP A 242 37.38 32.84 -2.27
C ASP A 242 36.05 33.55 -1.93
N GLY A 243 35.44 33.13 -0.82
CA GLY A 243 34.24 33.75 -0.26
C GLY A 243 33.83 33.11 1.07
N GLY A 244 34.72 33.11 2.06
CA GLY A 244 34.45 32.56 3.38
C GLY A 244 33.36 33.30 4.16
N ARG A 245 32.49 32.54 4.85
CA ARG A 245 31.72 32.99 6.03
C ARG A 245 31.45 31.81 6.98
N ARG A 246 32.37 31.67 7.95
CA ARG A 246 32.23 31.27 9.36
C ARG A 246 30.96 30.46 9.72
N ARG A 247 31.11 29.14 9.92
CA ARG A 247 30.15 28.32 10.67
C ARG A 247 30.58 28.24 12.14
N HIS A 248 29.78 28.87 12.99
CA HIS A 248 29.84 28.74 14.45
C HIS A 248 29.80 27.27 14.87
N GLY A 249 30.71 26.91 15.79
CA GLY A 249 30.81 25.59 16.37
C GLY A 249 29.55 25.18 17.13
N SER A 250 29.15 23.93 16.94
CA SER A 250 28.19 23.25 17.82
C SER A 250 28.95 22.36 18.81
N PRO A 251 28.57 22.32 20.10
CA PRO A 251 29.36 21.67 21.13
C PRO A 251 29.37 20.14 21.00
N ARG A 252 30.50 19.56 21.42
CA ARG A 252 30.72 18.13 21.57
C ARG A 252 29.56 17.47 22.31
N ARG A 253 28.87 16.53 21.66
CA ARG A 253 27.94 15.61 22.33
C ARG A 253 28.71 14.81 23.37
N THR A 254 28.32 15.00 24.63
CA THR A 254 28.78 14.25 25.79
C THR A 254 28.47 12.77 25.63
N LYS A 255 29.43 11.98 26.12
CA LYS A 255 29.47 10.52 26.24
C LYS A 255 28.11 9.99 26.75
N SER A 256 27.51 9.03 26.04
CA SER A 256 26.33 8.32 26.53
C SER A 256 26.63 7.63 27.87
N PRO A 257 25.70 7.60 28.84
CA PRO A 257 25.91 6.92 30.11
C PRO A 257 26.17 5.43 29.89
N VAL A 258 27.10 4.88 30.67
CA VAL A 258 27.38 3.44 30.73
C VAL A 258 26.09 2.72 31.13
N ARG A 259 25.73 1.68 30.38
CA ARG A 259 24.51 0.89 30.56
C ARG A 259 24.65 0.07 31.84
N GLU A 260 23.83 0.36 32.86
CA GLU A 260 23.81 -0.39 34.13
C GLU A 260 23.57 -1.89 33.90
N GLY A 261 24.29 -2.69 34.69
CA GLY A 261 24.24 -4.15 34.67
C GLY A 261 22.84 -4.68 34.96
N SER A 262 22.57 -5.92 34.55
CA SER A 262 21.23 -6.51 34.74
C SER A 262 20.83 -6.67 36.21
N GLU A 263 21.81 -6.76 37.11
CA GLU A 263 21.63 -6.90 38.56
C GLU A 263 21.19 -5.58 39.21
N GLU A 264 21.82 -4.45 38.87
CA GLU A 264 21.43 -3.13 39.39
C GLU A 264 20.00 -2.75 38.99
N ARG A 265 19.57 -3.12 37.78
CA ARG A 265 18.18 -2.91 37.34
C ARG A 265 17.18 -3.75 38.11
N ARG A 266 17.55 -4.99 38.47
CA ARG A 266 16.67 -5.90 39.21
C ARG A 266 16.51 -5.42 40.66
N ALA A 267 17.59 -4.96 41.29
CA ALA A 267 17.55 -4.38 42.63
C ALA A 267 16.69 -3.10 42.71
N ARG A 268 16.77 -2.23 41.69
CA ARG A 268 15.97 -0.99 41.66
C ARG A 268 14.47 -1.24 41.51
N ILE A 269 14.08 -2.27 40.76
CA ILE A 269 12.67 -2.69 40.61
C ILE A 269 12.15 -3.29 41.92
N GLU A 270 12.97 -4.09 42.61
CA GLU A 270 12.60 -4.67 43.91
C GLU A 270 12.42 -3.60 44.99
N GLN A 271 13.28 -2.58 45.00
CA GLN A 271 13.16 -1.44 45.91
C GLN A 271 11.90 -0.63 45.64
N TRP A 272 11.57 -0.40 44.36
CA TRP A 272 10.35 0.30 43.96
C TRP A 272 9.07 -0.46 44.34
N ASN A 273 9.08 -1.79 44.24
CA ASN A 273 7.96 -2.61 44.67
C ASN A 273 7.76 -2.58 46.19
N ARG A 274 8.85 -2.62 46.99
CA ARG A 274 8.79 -2.48 48.45
C ARG A 274 8.18 -1.15 48.89
N GLU A 275 8.63 -0.03 48.31
CA GLU A 275 8.07 1.30 48.64
C GLU A 275 6.60 1.43 48.24
N LYS A 276 6.16 0.71 47.20
CA LYS A 276 4.78 0.70 46.76
C LYS A 276 3.87 -0.12 47.69
N GLU A 277 4.40 -1.22 48.24
CA GLU A 277 3.70 -2.04 49.24
C GLU A 277 3.58 -1.29 50.58
N GLU A 278 4.60 -0.56 51.03
CA GLU A 278 4.54 0.26 52.26
C GLU A 278 3.58 1.47 52.15
N LYS A 279 3.30 1.95 50.93
CA LYS A 279 2.34 3.06 50.70
C LYS A 279 0.89 2.61 50.55
N HIS A 280 0.64 1.31 50.37
CA HIS A 280 -0.69 0.76 50.10
C HIS A 280 -1.13 -0.35 51.07
N GLY A 281 -0.37 -0.58 52.15
CA GLY A 281 -0.80 -1.30 53.36
C GLY A 281 -1.02 -0.34 54.52
#